data_AF-A0A518G058-F1
#
_entry.id   AF-A0A518G058-F1
#
_cell.length_a   1.000
_cell.length_b   1.000
_cell.length_c   1.000
_cell.angle_alpha   90.00
_cell.angle_beta   90.00
_cell.angle_gamma   90.00
#
_symmetry.space_group_name_H-M   'P 1'
#
loop_
_entity.id
_entity.type
_entity.pdbx_description
1 polymer ?
#
loop_
_entity_poly.entity_id
_entity_poly.type
_entity_poly.pdbx_seq_one_letter_code
_entity_poly.pdbx_strand_id
1 'polypeptide(L)'
;MLLERSEDEAYLAAADGDAWVAYFPQGGEVVVKLQVPNQAWSIRWIDIDTGEWGPKSEVEADDLLTLAAPGQANWCVVAKRKF
;
A
#
# COMPACT_ATOMS: atom_id res chain seq x y z
N MET A 1 3.92 -10.96 -3.04
CA MET A 1 5.40 -10.84 -3.03
C MET A 1 5.73 -9.42 -3.46
N LEU A 2 6.63 -8.72 -2.77
CA LEU A 2 6.99 -7.35 -3.15
C LEU A 2 8.10 -7.39 -4.20
N LEU A 3 7.90 -6.66 -5.31
CA LEU A 3 8.77 -6.79 -6.49
C LEU A 3 9.83 -5.69 -6.63
N GLU A 4 9.60 -4.50 -6.04
CA GLU A 4 10.51 -3.36 -6.17
C GLU A 4 10.63 -2.64 -4.82
N ARG A 5 11.85 -2.63 -4.25
CA ARG A 5 12.22 -1.85 -3.06
C ARG A 5 13.52 -1.11 -3.33
N SER A 6 13.52 0.20 -3.09
CA SER A 6 14.72 0.99 -2.76
C SER A 6 15.23 0.59 -1.38
N GLU A 7 16.51 0.82 -1.06
CA GLU A 7 17.17 0.37 0.18
C GLU A 7 16.50 0.81 1.50
N ASP A 8 15.57 1.78 1.48
CA ASP A 8 14.95 2.37 2.68
C ASP A 8 13.40 2.31 2.73
N GLU A 9 12.71 1.61 1.83
CA GLU A 9 11.26 1.81 1.66
C GLU A 9 10.41 0.52 1.75
N ALA A 10 9.36 0.62 2.58
CA ALA A 10 8.31 -0.37 2.84
C ALA A 10 8.67 -1.54 3.76
N TYR A 11 8.20 -1.50 5.00
CA TYR A 11 7.98 -2.71 5.81
C TYR A 11 6.59 -3.27 5.48
N LEU A 12 6.53 -4.50 4.96
CA LEU A 12 5.28 -5.15 4.54
C LEU A 12 4.81 -6.12 5.62
N ALA A 13 3.68 -5.84 6.25
CA ALA A 13 2.94 -6.83 7.03
C ALA A 13 1.77 -7.33 6.17
N ALA A 14 1.77 -8.61 5.83
CA ALA A 14 0.73 -9.25 5.04
C ALA A 14 -0.07 -10.20 5.93
N ALA A 15 -1.40 -10.09 5.90
CA ALA A 15 -2.27 -11.19 6.26
C ALA A 15 -2.63 -11.90 4.94
N ASP A 16 -2.27 -13.18 4.80
CA ASP A 16 -2.32 -13.94 3.54
C ASP A 16 -3.60 -13.66 2.74
N GLY A 17 -3.45 -12.90 1.65
CA GLY A 17 -4.48 -12.67 0.63
C GLY A 17 -5.52 -11.57 0.90
N ASP A 18 -5.66 -11.08 2.13
CA ASP A 18 -6.80 -10.21 2.50
C ASP A 18 -6.42 -8.76 2.77
N ALA A 19 -5.24 -8.52 3.36
CA ALA A 19 -4.80 -7.19 3.71
C ALA A 19 -3.28 -7.04 3.69
N TRP A 20 -2.83 -5.87 3.26
CA TRP A 20 -1.44 -5.47 3.24
C TRP A 20 -1.28 -4.14 3.96
N VAL A 21 -0.20 -4.02 4.71
CA VAL A 21 0.24 -2.76 5.30
C VAL A 21 1.66 -2.47 4.83
N ALA A 22 1.91 -1.26 4.32
CA ALA A 22 3.25 -0.80 3.98
C ALA A 22 3.54 0.57 4.62
N TYR A 23 4.80 0.79 5.01
CA TYR A 23 5.29 2.02 5.63
C TYR A 23 6.34 2.71 4.77
N PHE A 24 6.18 4.01 4.56
CA PHE A 24 6.91 4.86 3.63
C PHE A 24 7.54 6.02 4.42
N PRO A 25 8.82 5.92 4.83
CA PRO A 25 9.47 6.92 5.68
C PRO A 25 9.74 8.27 4.99
N GLN A 26 9.62 8.36 3.66
CA GLN A 26 9.77 9.62 2.93
C GLN A 26 8.92 9.64 1.65
N GLY A 27 7.70 9.14 1.75
CA GLY A 27 6.92 8.81 0.58
C GLY A 27 7.51 7.63 -0.20
N GLY A 28 7.44 7.70 -1.53
CA GLY A 28 7.88 6.62 -2.41
C GLY A 28 6.74 5.79 -2.98
N GLU A 29 7.11 4.73 -3.69
CA GLU A 29 6.19 3.86 -4.40
C GLU A 29 6.63 2.40 -4.26
N VAL A 30 5.68 1.49 -4.09
CA VAL A 30 5.95 0.06 -4.19
C VAL A 30 4.95 -0.63 -5.10
N VAL A 31 5.43 -1.69 -5.75
CA VAL A 31 4.61 -2.60 -6.54
C VAL A 31 4.43 -3.92 -5.81
N VAL A 32 3.18 -4.28 -5.56
CA VAL A 32 2.78 -5.54 -4.92
C VAL A 32 2.26 -6.49 -5.99
N LYS A 33 2.88 -7.66 -6.11
CA LYS A 33 2.34 -8.75 -6.93
C LYS A 33 1.21 -9.45 -6.20
N LEU A 34 0.00 -9.39 -6.78
CA LEU A 34 -1.18 -10.04 -6.27
C LEU A 34 -1.14 -11.55 -6.56
N GLN A 35 -1.63 -12.36 -5.61
CA GLN A 35 -1.75 -13.81 -5.82
C GLN A 35 -3.04 -14.18 -6.56
N VAL A 36 -4.08 -13.36 -6.40
CA VAL A 36 -5.38 -13.54 -7.06
C VAL A 36 -5.63 -12.29 -7.90
N PRO A 37 -5.74 -12.42 -9.23
CA PRO A 37 -5.95 -11.26 -10.08
C PRO A 37 -7.41 -10.80 -10.11
N ASN A 38 -7.61 -9.63 -10.73
CA ASN A 38 -8.91 -8.99 -10.96
C ASN A 38 -9.67 -8.74 -9.65
N GLN A 39 -8.97 -8.18 -8.66
CA GLN A 39 -9.55 -7.90 -7.35
C GLN A 39 -9.67 -6.40 -7.13
N ALA A 40 -10.77 -5.99 -6.51
CA ALA A 40 -10.95 -4.63 -6.03
C ALA A 40 -10.28 -4.46 -4.65
N TRP A 41 -9.56 -3.36 -4.47
CA TRP A 41 -8.85 -3.03 -3.23
C TRP A 41 -9.29 -1.69 -2.70
N SER A 42 -9.52 -1.59 -1.40
CA SER A 42 -9.63 -0.33 -0.69
C SER A 42 -8.26 0.05 -0.13
N ILE A 43 -7.78 1.22 -0.55
CA ILE A 43 -6.52 1.79 -0.11
C ILE A 43 -6.82 2.94 0.85
N ARG A 44 -6.19 2.93 2.03
CA ARG A 44 -6.30 4.00 3.01
C ARG A 44 -4.92 4.38 3.53
N TRP A 45 -4.64 5.67 3.49
CA TRP A 45 -3.39 6.24 3.99
C TRP A 45 -3.56 6.83 5.38
N ILE A 46 -2.49 6.79 6.16
CA ILE A 46 -2.33 7.44 7.47
C ILE A 46 -1.02 8.21 7.42
N ASP A 47 -1.07 9.49 7.73
CA ASP A 47 0.12 10.31 7.96
C ASP A 47 0.65 9.94 9.35
N ILE A 48 1.88 9.44 9.41
CA ILE A 48 2.47 8.94 10.67
C ILE A 48 2.99 10.09 11.54
N ASP A 49 3.34 11.23 10.93
CA ASP A 49 3.82 12.40 11.66
C ASP A 49 2.70 13.06 12.47
N THR A 50 1.49 13.07 11.91
CA THR A 50 0.31 13.71 12.51
C THR A 50 -0.69 12.72 13.11
N GLY A 51 -0.66 11.46 12.68
CA GLY A 51 -1.68 10.45 12.99
C GLY A 51 -3.01 10.66 12.24
N GLU A 52 -3.08 11.64 11.34
CA GLU A 52 -4.29 11.95 10.60
C GLU A 52 -4.53 10.98 9.44
N TRP A 53 -5.81 10.80 9.10
CA TRP A 53 -6.17 10.02 7.95
C TRP A 53 -5.84 10.77 6.66
N GLY A 54 -5.08 10.12 5.79
CA GLY A 54 -4.81 10.58 4.43
C GLY A 54 -5.90 10.17 3.43
N PRO A 55 -5.56 10.25 2.13
CA PRO A 55 -6.44 9.85 1.04
C PRO A 55 -6.98 8.42 1.19
N LYS A 56 -8.20 8.22 0.67
CA LYS A 56 -8.78 6.89 0.46
C LYS A 56 -9.09 6.73 -1.01
N SER A 57 -8.78 5.58 -1.56
CA SER A 57 -9.14 5.22 -2.93
C SER A 57 -9.60 3.78 -3.02
N GLU A 58 -10.23 3.47 -4.15
CA GLU A 58 -10.57 2.13 -4.56
C GLU A 58 -9.87 1.88 -5.89
N VAL A 59 -9.20 0.73 -5.99
CA VAL A 59 -8.38 0.37 -7.14
C VAL A 59 -8.73 -1.05 -7.54
N GLU A 60 -9.08 -1.23 -8.80
CA GLU A 60 -9.12 -2.55 -9.42
C GLU A 60 -7.71 -2.87 -9.91
N ALA A 61 -7.18 -4.00 -9.47
CA ALA A 61 -5.85 -4.44 -9.83
C ALA A 61 -5.91 -5.88 -10.32
N ASP A 62 -5.29 -6.10 -11.48
CA ASP A 62 -5.17 -7.42 -12.09
C ASP A 62 -4.03 -8.16 -11.41
N ASP A 63 -2.81 -8.11 -11.95
CA ASP A 63 -1.67 -8.85 -11.38
C ASP A 63 -0.80 -8.01 -10.43
N LEU A 64 -0.83 -6.70 -10.58
CA LEU A 64 0.05 -5.76 -9.90
C LEU A 64 -0.77 -4.64 -9.27
N LEU A 65 -0.52 -4.37 -7.99
CA LEU A 65 -1.07 -3.25 -7.26
C LEU A 65 0.06 -2.26 -6.94
N THR A 66 0.00 -1.08 -7.55
CA THR A 66 0.93 0.03 -7.26
C THR A 66 0.40 0.87 -6.12
N LEU A 67 1.23 1.11 -5.11
CA LEU A 67 0.93 1.95 -3.96
C LEU A 67 1.93 3.11 -3.91
N ALA A 68 1.47 4.30 -4.26
CA ALA A 68 2.26 5.53 -4.24
C ALA A 68 1.83 6.42 -3.08
N ALA A 69 2.78 6.83 -2.25
CA ALA A 69 2.52 7.69 -1.10
C ALA A 69 2.01 9.08 -1.54
N PRO A 70 1.09 9.71 -0.78
CA PRO A 70 0.54 11.02 -1.12
C PRO A 70 1.56 12.17 -1.19
N GLY A 71 2.74 12.02 -0.60
CA GLY A 71 3.80 13.02 -0.60
C GLY A 71 5.06 12.54 0.13
N GLN A 72 6.02 13.44 0.34
CA GLN A 72 7.36 13.17 0.91
C GLN A 72 7.40 13.03 2.44
N ALA A 73 6.26 12.79 3.10
CA ALA A 73 6.15 12.64 4.56
C ALA A 73 6.19 11.17 4.98
N ASN A 74 6.09 10.91 6.29
CA ASN A 74 5.97 9.54 6.79
C ASN A 74 4.53 9.03 6.56
N TRP A 75 4.37 8.03 5.70
CA TRP A 75 3.08 7.49 5.34
C TRP A 75 2.97 6.01 5.67
N CYS A 76 1.81 5.59 6.17
CA CYS A 76 1.43 4.19 6.21
C CYS A 76 0.21 3.97 5.33
N VAL A 77 0.24 2.92 4.52
CA VAL A 77 -0.91 2.47 3.72
C VAL A 77 -1.46 1.18 4.28
N VAL A 78 -2.78 1.08 4.26
CA VAL A 78 -3.51 -0.16 4.45
C VAL A 78 -4.28 -0.44 3.17
N ALA A 79 -3.94 -1.54 2.50
CA ALA A 79 -4.67 -2.06 1.35
C ALA A 79 -5.49 -3.27 1.81
N LYS A 80 -6.81 -3.23 1.63
CA LYS A 80 -7.71 -4.34 1.95
C LYS A 80 -8.47 -4.78 0.72
N ARG A 81 -8.54 -6.09 0.49
CA ARG A 81 -9.38 -6.64 -0.59
C ARG A 81 -10.84 -6.35 -0.28
N LYS A 82 -11.60 -5.94 -1.29
CA LYS A 82 -13.06 -5.89 -1.23
C LYS A 82 -13.63 -7.25 -1.63
N PHE A 83 -14.64 -7.69 -0.88
CA PHE A 83 -15.40 -8.91 -1.14
C PHE A 83 -16.43 -8.69 -2.25
#